data_AF-A0A662CM40-F1
#
_entry.id   AF-A0A662CM40-F1
#
_cell.length_a   1.000
_cell.length_b   1.000
_cell.length_c   1.000
_cell.angle_alpha   90.00
_cell.angle_beta   90.00
_cell.angle_gamma   90.00
#
_symmetry.space_group_name_H-M   'P 1'
#
loop_
_entity.id
_entity.type
_entity.pdbx_description
1 polymer ?
#
loop_
_entity_poly.entity_id
_entity_poly.type
_entity_poly.pdbx_seq_one_letter_code
_entity_poly.pdbx_strand_id
1 'polypeptide(L)'
;MERVPEMKDFYNEYDPNAPDESDVEAYSRYKRSMSESEKKWRNKKGFVYQLDFSNVGGMIMPLVIQLEYADGTSEIKRIPAEVWNQDNLKTSKVFFLDKKLNGVTLDPNLETADCDLNNNHWPPRIEENRFELYRGSGRRGGGGSNPMQEQ
;
A
#
# COMPACT_ATOMS: atom_id res chain seq x y z
N MET A 1 -41.03 12.40 -22.05
CA MET A 1 -41.19 13.08 -20.75
C MET A 1 -40.68 14.52 -20.76
N GLU A 2 -40.41 15.12 -21.92
CA GLU A 2 -39.76 16.44 -22.04
C GLU A 2 -40.69 17.51 -22.64
N ARG A 3 -42.01 17.44 -22.36
CA ARG A 3 -43.02 18.25 -23.09
C ARG A 3 -43.95 19.10 -22.24
N VAL A 4 -43.82 19.10 -20.91
CA VAL A 4 -44.62 20.00 -20.04
C VAL A 4 -43.75 20.47 -18.86
N PRO A 5 -43.23 21.71 -18.88
CA PRO A 5 -42.41 22.27 -17.80
C PRO A 5 -43.18 22.43 -16.48
N GLU A 6 -44.51 22.48 -16.54
CA GLU A 6 -45.42 22.65 -15.39
C GLU A 6 -45.61 21.38 -14.55
N MET A 7 -45.10 20.23 -15.01
CA MET A 7 -45.21 18.94 -14.30
C MET A 7 -43.96 18.61 -13.47
N LYS A 8 -43.13 19.62 -13.18
CA LYS A 8 -42.02 19.56 -12.25
C LYS A 8 -42.54 19.76 -10.83
N ASP A 9 -42.90 18.66 -10.20
CA ASP A 9 -43.33 18.61 -8.80
C ASP A 9 -42.19 18.06 -7.93
N PHE A 10 -42.22 18.38 -6.63
CA PHE A 10 -41.22 18.02 -5.61
C PHE A 10 -40.82 16.54 -5.67
N TYR A 11 -41.76 15.66 -5.98
CA TYR A 11 -41.56 14.21 -6.07
C TYR A 11 -40.76 13.73 -7.29
N ASN A 12 -40.50 14.60 -8.28
CA ASN A 12 -39.75 14.26 -9.50
C ASN A 12 -38.29 14.79 -9.50
N GLU A 13 -37.97 15.81 -8.70
CA GLU A 13 -36.63 16.44 -8.65
C GLU A 13 -35.89 16.24 -7.31
N TYR A 14 -36.55 15.70 -6.28
CA TYR A 14 -35.91 15.44 -4.99
C TYR A 14 -34.90 14.28 -5.08
N ASP A 15 -33.62 14.62 -5.13
CA ASP A 15 -32.51 13.68 -4.93
C ASP A 15 -32.11 13.67 -3.44
N PRO A 16 -32.32 12.56 -2.70
CA PRO A 16 -31.94 12.46 -1.29
C PRO A 16 -30.44 12.66 -1.02
N ASN A 17 -29.58 12.59 -2.04
CA ASN A 17 -28.14 12.81 -1.93
C ASN A 17 -27.69 14.19 -2.44
N ALA A 18 -28.63 15.03 -2.92
CA ALA A 18 -28.29 16.38 -3.32
C ALA A 18 -27.96 17.22 -2.08
N PRO A 19 -26.91 18.07 -2.14
CA PRO A 19 -26.57 18.96 -1.03
C PRO A 19 -27.72 19.94 -0.76
N ASP A 20 -28.10 20.08 0.51
CA ASP A 20 -29.06 21.09 0.92
C ASP A 20 -28.42 22.50 0.94
N GLU A 21 -29.23 23.55 0.95
CA GLU A 21 -28.73 24.93 1.07
C GLU A 21 -27.89 25.10 2.35
N SER A 22 -28.29 24.42 3.44
CA SER A 22 -27.56 24.42 4.70
C SER A 22 -26.17 23.77 4.59
N ASP A 23 -26.03 22.71 3.78
CA ASP A 23 -24.76 22.04 3.52
C ASP A 23 -23.81 22.94 2.72
N VAL A 24 -24.35 23.66 1.72
CA VAL A 24 -23.58 24.61 0.90
C VAL A 24 -23.07 25.78 1.77
N GLU A 25 -23.89 26.28 2.68
CA GLU A 25 -23.48 27.34 3.61
C GLU A 25 -22.45 26.83 4.62
N ALA A 26 -22.64 25.64 5.19
CA ALA A 26 -21.68 24.99 6.09
C ALA A 26 -20.31 24.79 5.42
N TYR A 27 -20.30 24.27 4.18
CA TYR A 27 -19.08 24.11 3.40
C TYR A 27 -18.39 25.44 3.11
N SER A 28 -19.17 26.48 2.78
CA SER A 28 -18.65 27.82 2.52
C SER A 28 -18.02 28.45 3.78
N ARG A 29 -18.64 28.28 4.95
CA ARG A 29 -18.06 28.70 6.24
C ARG A 29 -16.77 27.97 6.55
N TYR A 30 -16.75 26.65 6.39
CA TYR A 30 -15.56 25.82 6.58
C TYR A 30 -14.40 26.24 5.65
N LYS A 31 -14.69 26.54 4.39
CA LYS A 31 -13.68 27.01 3.42
C LYS A 31 -13.09 28.37 3.81
N ARG A 32 -13.88 29.24 4.44
CA ARG A 32 -13.43 30.56 4.93
C ARG A 32 -12.60 30.46 6.19
N SER A 33 -12.94 29.56 7.12
CA SER A 33 -12.21 29.37 8.38
C SER A 33 -10.84 28.73 8.22
N MET A 34 -10.56 28.09 7.08
CA MET A 34 -9.26 27.49 6.80
C MET A 34 -8.13 28.53 6.71
N SER A 35 -7.03 28.19 7.38
CA SER A 35 -5.73 28.84 7.26
C SER A 35 -5.12 28.65 5.85
N GLU A 36 -4.10 29.47 5.53
CA GLU A 36 -3.40 29.34 4.24
C GLU A 36 -2.68 28.00 4.08
N SER A 37 -2.16 27.42 5.17
CA SER A 37 -1.51 26.11 5.17
C SER A 37 -2.50 24.98 4.84
N GLU A 38 -3.69 24.99 5.43
CA GLU A 38 -4.75 24.02 5.14
C GLU A 38 -5.24 24.13 3.68
N LYS A 39 -5.38 25.36 3.17
CA LYS A 39 -5.72 25.60 1.76
C LYS A 39 -4.66 25.04 0.81
N LYS A 40 -3.37 25.15 1.14
CA LYS A 40 -2.27 24.57 0.36
C LYS A 40 -2.31 23.04 0.36
N TRP A 41 -2.51 22.41 1.52
CA TRP A 41 -2.63 20.95 1.63
C TRP A 41 -3.83 20.40 0.87
N ARG A 42 -5.00 21.04 0.98
CA ARG A 42 -6.21 20.62 0.24
C ARG A 42 -6.01 20.67 -1.28
N ASN A 43 -5.27 21.66 -1.78
CA ASN A 43 -5.03 21.81 -3.21
C ASN A 43 -3.91 20.88 -3.73
N LYS A 44 -3.20 20.18 -2.84
CA LYS A 44 -2.11 19.28 -3.23
C LYS A 44 -2.70 18.01 -3.82
N LYS A 45 -2.44 17.77 -5.11
CA LYS A 45 -2.81 16.53 -5.79
C LYS A 45 -1.76 15.47 -5.47
N GLY A 46 -2.19 14.33 -4.97
CA GLY A 46 -1.32 13.22 -4.61
C GLY A 46 -2.12 12.07 -3.99
N PHE A 47 -1.42 11.01 -3.66
CA PHE A 47 -1.93 9.82 -3.01
C PHE A 47 -1.42 9.76 -1.58
N VAL A 48 -2.30 9.40 -0.66
CA VAL A 48 -1.96 9.19 0.75
C VAL A 48 -2.01 7.70 1.02
N TYR A 49 -0.91 7.16 1.52
CA TYR A 49 -0.80 5.75 1.91
C TYR A 49 -0.41 5.67 3.37
N GLN A 50 -1.10 4.83 4.13
CA GLN A 50 -0.68 4.42 5.46
C GLN A 50 -0.11 3.00 5.38
N LEU A 51 1.12 2.83 5.85
CA LEU A 51 1.75 1.53 6.00
C LEU A 51 1.84 1.20 7.49
N ASP A 52 1.33 0.03 7.85
CA ASP A 52 1.35 -0.49 9.21
C ASP A 52 2.41 -1.60 9.30
N PHE A 53 3.30 -1.47 10.28
CA PHE A 53 4.41 -2.38 10.51
C PHE A 53 4.23 -3.06 11.86
N SER A 54 4.57 -4.34 11.92
CA SER A 54 4.57 -5.12 13.15
C SER A 54 5.95 -5.72 13.39
N ASN A 55 6.47 -5.56 14.59
CA ASN A 55 7.73 -6.14 15.00
C ASN A 55 7.50 -7.57 15.52
N VAL A 56 7.85 -8.55 14.70
CA VAL A 56 7.76 -9.96 15.05
C VAL A 56 9.14 -10.44 15.49
N GLY A 57 9.32 -10.64 16.80
CA GLY A 57 10.61 -11.07 17.38
C GLY A 57 11.20 -10.09 18.39
N GLY A 58 10.64 -8.88 18.50
CA GLY A 58 10.95 -7.94 19.59
C GLY A 58 12.30 -7.22 19.45
N MET A 59 12.94 -7.29 18.29
CA MET A 59 14.15 -6.52 17.99
C MET A 59 13.78 -5.19 17.34
N ILE A 60 14.24 -4.09 17.91
CA ILE A 60 14.04 -2.75 17.36
C ILE A 60 14.98 -2.57 16.18
N MET A 61 14.41 -2.39 14.97
CA MET A 61 15.17 -2.26 13.72
C MET A 61 14.74 -1.02 12.92
N PRO A 62 15.64 -0.39 12.16
CA PRO A 62 15.25 0.63 11.19
C PRO A 62 14.39 0.00 10.08
N LEU A 63 13.42 0.76 9.56
CA LEU A 63 12.58 0.32 8.44
C LEU A 63 13.17 0.84 7.13
N VAL A 64 13.70 -0.06 6.30
CA VAL A 64 14.16 0.24 4.94
C VAL A 64 13.05 -0.17 3.98
N ILE A 65 12.40 0.80 3.34
CA ILE A 65 11.20 0.55 2.55
C ILE A 65 11.46 0.94 1.11
N GLN A 66 11.26 0.01 0.18
CA GLN A 66 11.21 0.31 -1.24
C GLN A 66 9.76 0.48 -1.70
N LEU A 67 9.49 1.65 -2.26
CA LEU A 67 8.23 2.00 -2.88
C LEU A 67 8.35 1.77 -4.39
N GLU A 68 7.54 0.87 -4.93
CA GLU A 68 7.43 0.61 -6.37
C GLU A 68 6.23 1.38 -6.91
N TYR A 69 6.44 2.25 -7.89
CA TYR A 69 5.38 3.07 -8.48
C TYR A 69 4.78 2.43 -9.73
N ALA A 70 3.55 2.79 -10.06
CA ALA A 70 2.85 2.30 -11.25
C ALA A 70 3.51 2.73 -12.58
N ASP A 71 4.40 3.73 -12.56
CA ASP A 71 5.18 4.16 -13.73
C ASP A 71 6.49 3.38 -13.91
N GLY A 72 6.77 2.40 -13.05
CA GLY A 72 7.98 1.58 -13.06
C GLY A 72 9.18 2.19 -12.35
N THR A 73 9.07 3.41 -11.81
CA THR A 73 10.12 3.98 -10.95
C THR A 73 10.06 3.39 -9.54
N SER A 74 11.19 3.41 -8.83
CA SER A 74 11.26 3.00 -7.42
C SER A 74 12.00 4.02 -6.57
N GLU A 75 11.63 4.10 -5.30
CA GLU A 75 12.31 4.93 -4.31
C GLU A 75 12.54 4.15 -3.02
N ILE A 76 13.72 4.29 -2.42
CA ILE A 76 14.04 3.71 -1.11
C ILE A 76 13.92 4.79 -0.04
N LYS A 77 13.09 4.56 0.97
CA LYS A 77 12.96 5.37 2.17
C LYS A 77 13.56 4.63 3.35
N ARG A 78 14.49 5.26 4.05
CA ARG A 78 15.05 4.75 5.31
C ARG A 78 14.44 5.50 6.47
N ILE A 79 13.84 4.74 7.39
CA ILE A 79 13.21 5.27 8.60
C ILE A 79 14.04 4.77 9.79
N PRO A 80 14.56 5.69 10.62
CA PRO A 80 15.30 5.31 11.83
C PRO A 80 14.44 4.49 12.78
N ALA A 81 15.10 3.71 13.64
CA ALA A 81 14.41 2.83 14.58
C ALA A 81 13.61 3.59 15.68
N GLU A 82 13.72 4.92 15.75
CA GLU A 82 12.95 5.76 16.68
C GLU A 82 11.43 5.66 16.47
N VAL A 83 10.96 5.16 15.32
CA VAL A 83 9.53 4.92 15.08
C VAL A 83 8.90 3.90 16.02
N TRP A 84 9.71 3.12 16.72
CA TRP A 84 9.30 2.15 17.72
C TRP A 84 9.25 2.71 19.14
N ASN A 85 9.51 4.01 19.34
CA ASN A 85 9.58 4.61 20.68
C ASN A 85 8.22 4.67 21.40
N GLN A 86 7.13 4.86 20.65
CA GLN A 86 5.77 4.92 21.23
C GLN A 86 5.20 3.52 21.48
N ASP A 87 5.43 2.60 20.55
CA ASP A 87 5.02 1.20 20.61
C ASP A 87 6.08 0.38 19.88
N ASN A 88 6.68 -0.58 20.59
CA ASN A 88 7.75 -1.41 20.09
C ASN A 88 7.26 -2.64 19.30
N LEU A 89 5.95 -2.93 19.35
CA LEU A 89 5.30 -4.03 18.65
C LEU A 89 4.66 -3.57 17.35
N LYS A 90 4.07 -2.37 17.32
CA LYS A 90 3.36 -1.86 16.14
C LYS A 90 3.67 -0.40 15.89
N THR A 91 3.89 -0.05 14.63
CA THR A 91 4.05 1.36 14.23
C THR A 91 3.41 1.60 12.88
N SER A 92 2.87 2.78 12.68
CA SER A 92 2.20 3.18 11.44
C SER A 92 2.87 4.42 10.87
N LYS A 93 3.10 4.41 9.56
CA LYS A 93 3.68 5.57 8.86
C LYS A 93 2.84 5.97 7.67
N VAL A 94 2.52 7.26 7.60
CA VAL A 94 1.79 7.86 6.49
C VAL A 94 2.78 8.48 5.50
N PHE A 95 2.58 8.19 4.22
CA PHE A 95 3.33 8.72 3.09
C PHE A 95 2.40 9.52 2.17
N PHE A 96 2.81 10.74 1.85
CA PHE A 96 2.19 11.54 0.80
C PHE A 96 3.05 11.41 -0.46
N LEU A 97 2.53 10.76 -1.49
CA LEU A 97 3.24 10.44 -2.73
C LEU A 97 2.53 11.08 -3.91
N ASP A 98 3.29 11.66 -4.84
CA ASP A 98 2.68 12.25 -6.05
C ASP A 98 2.26 11.17 -7.07
N LYS A 99 2.82 9.96 -6.94
CA LYS A 99 2.61 8.82 -7.83
C LYS A 99 1.82 7.71 -7.14
N LYS A 100 1.04 6.97 -7.94
CA LYS A 100 0.32 5.79 -7.46
C LYS A 100 1.32 4.67 -7.19
N LEU A 101 1.20 4.07 -6.01
CA LEU A 101 1.98 2.91 -5.60
C LEU A 101 1.47 1.63 -6.27
N ASN A 102 2.39 0.78 -6.72
CA ASN A 102 2.14 -0.56 -7.24
C ASN A 102 2.54 -1.66 -6.23
N GLY A 103 3.60 -1.42 -5.46
CA GLY A 103 4.07 -2.37 -4.46
C GLY A 103 4.96 -1.72 -3.39
N VAL A 104 5.12 -2.42 -2.28
CA VAL A 104 6.07 -2.10 -1.21
C VAL A 104 6.88 -3.35 -0.89
N THR A 105 8.18 -3.16 -0.72
CA THR A 105 9.08 -4.19 -0.21
C THR A 105 9.80 -3.65 1.03
N LEU A 106 9.72 -4.39 2.12
CA LEU A 106 10.50 -4.16 3.33
C LEU A 106 11.87 -4.83 3.16
N ASP A 107 12.91 -4.07 3.44
CA ASP A 107 14.31 -4.46 3.37
C ASP A 107 14.76 -5.15 2.07
N PRO A 108 14.66 -4.47 0.91
CA PRO A 108 15.02 -5.06 -0.40
C PRO A 108 16.49 -5.48 -0.51
N ASN A 109 17.36 -4.93 0.33
CA ASN A 109 18.80 -5.15 0.30
C ASN A 109 19.26 -6.16 1.37
N LEU A 110 18.33 -6.71 2.16
CA LEU A 110 18.63 -7.60 3.28
C LEU A 110 19.66 -7.00 4.25
N GLU A 111 19.49 -5.71 4.57
CA GLU A 111 20.32 -4.96 5.53
C GLU A 111 19.97 -5.32 6.98
N THR A 112 18.77 -5.85 7.22
CA THR A 112 18.25 -6.22 8.53
C THR A 112 18.37 -7.72 8.78
N ALA A 113 18.46 -8.11 10.05
CA ALA A 113 18.61 -9.51 10.47
C ALA A 113 17.25 -10.23 10.56
N ASP A 114 16.40 -10.06 9.55
CA ASP A 114 15.10 -10.73 9.47
C ASP A 114 15.25 -12.19 9.00
N CYS A 115 14.46 -13.08 9.59
CA CYS A 115 14.45 -14.51 9.28
C CYS A 115 13.36 -14.90 8.28
N ASP A 116 12.28 -14.11 8.16
CA ASP A 116 11.13 -14.45 7.32
C ASP A 116 10.85 -13.36 6.28
N LEU A 117 11.30 -13.59 5.05
CA LEU A 117 11.10 -12.64 3.95
C LEU A 117 9.70 -12.72 3.32
N ASN A 118 8.92 -13.77 3.63
CA ASN A 118 7.62 -13.99 2.98
C ASN A 118 6.59 -12.91 3.33
N ASN A 119 6.78 -12.22 4.45
CA ASN A 119 5.87 -11.19 4.94
C ASN A 119 6.34 -9.75 4.61
N ASN A 120 7.44 -9.60 3.86
CA ASN A 120 8.05 -8.31 3.56
C ASN A 120 7.50 -7.62 2.31
N HIS A 121 6.51 -8.21 1.64
CA HIS A 121 5.93 -7.67 0.41
C HIS A 121 4.47 -7.30 0.55
N TRP A 122 4.13 -6.14 0.01
CA TRP A 122 2.76 -5.76 -0.29
C TRP A 122 2.62 -5.43 -1.78
N PRO A 123 1.67 -6.03 -2.51
CA PRO A 123 0.84 -7.18 -2.09
C PRO A 123 1.70 -8.41 -1.73
N PRO A 124 1.19 -9.34 -0.89
CA PRO A 124 1.92 -10.55 -0.53
C PRO A 124 2.31 -11.36 -1.78
N ARG A 125 3.55 -11.84 -1.80
CA ARG A 125 4.11 -12.68 -2.86
C ARG A 125 4.62 -13.98 -2.24
N ILE A 126 4.53 -15.08 -2.98
CA ILE A 126 5.13 -16.35 -2.55
C ILE A 126 6.59 -16.30 -2.96
N GLU A 127 7.50 -16.19 -2.01
CA GLU A 127 8.93 -16.35 -2.28
C GLU A 127 9.28 -17.83 -2.30
N GLU A 128 9.85 -18.31 -3.41
CA GLU A 128 10.31 -19.71 -3.46
C GLU A 128 11.59 -19.86 -2.64
N ASN A 129 11.57 -20.76 -1.66
CA ASN A 129 12.73 -21.05 -0.84
C ASN A 129 13.81 -21.73 -1.70
N ARG A 130 15.09 -21.33 -1.54
CA ARG A 130 16.25 -21.91 -2.25
C ARG A 130 16.29 -23.45 -2.22
N PHE A 131 15.77 -24.06 -1.15
CA PHE A 131 15.68 -25.52 -1.02
C PHE A 131 14.66 -26.17 -1.98
N GLU A 132 13.58 -25.48 -2.33
CA GLU A 132 12.56 -25.99 -3.25
C GLU A 132 13.04 -25.94 -4.71
N LEU A 133 13.77 -24.89 -5.08
CA LEU A 133 14.47 -24.77 -6.37
C LEU A 133 15.45 -25.94 -6.60
N TYR A 134 16.19 -26.35 -5.57
CA TYR A 134 17.12 -27.48 -5.65
C TYR A 134 16.39 -28.83 -5.82
N ARG A 135 15.27 -29.06 -5.13
CA ARG A 135 14.48 -30.30 -5.31
C ARG A 135 13.75 -30.36 -6.65
N GLY A 136 13.32 -29.21 -7.20
CA GLY A 136 12.67 -29.13 -8.51
C GLY A 136 13.59 -29.49 -9.68
N SER A 137 14.88 -29.13 -9.58
CA SER A 137 15.89 -29.44 -10.61
C SER A 137 16.40 -30.88 -10.55
N GLY A 138 16.43 -31.51 -9.36
CA GLY A 138 16.89 -32.90 -9.19
C GLY A 138 15.93 -34.00 -9.66
N ARG A 139 14.65 -33.69 -9.93
CA ARG A 139 13.64 -34.70 -10.31
C ARG A 139 13.46 -34.93 -11.81
N ARG A 140 14.15 -34.18 -12.68
CA ARG A 140 14.06 -34.34 -14.15
C ARG A 140 15.22 -35.11 -14.80
N GLY A 141 16.15 -35.66 -14.02
CA GLY A 141 17.39 -36.28 -14.54
C GLY A 141 17.69 -37.70 -14.07
N GLY A 142 16.70 -38.49 -13.62
CA GLY A 142 16.94 -39.81 -13.04
C GLY A 142 15.97 -40.87 -13.52
N GLY A 143 15.98 -41.15 -14.84
CA GLY A 143 15.14 -42.17 -15.47
C GLY A 143 15.84 -43.00 -16.53
N GLY A 144 17.19 -43.05 -16.50
CA GLY A 144 17.96 -44.01 -17.29
C GLY A 144 18.26 -45.23 -16.42
N SER A 145 17.70 -46.39 -16.77
CA SER A 145 18.07 -47.68 -16.18
C SER A 145 19.57 -47.91 -16.33
N ASN A 146 20.20 -48.47 -15.29
CA ASN A 146 21.63 -48.72 -15.23
C ASN A 146 21.94 -50.01 -16.03
N PRO A 147 22.68 -49.98 -17.15
CA PRO A 147 22.89 -51.15 -18.02
C PRO A 147 23.78 -52.25 -17.40
N MET A 148 24.25 -52.06 -16.17
CA MET A 148 25.00 -53.04 -15.39
C MET A 148 24.12 -54.02 -14.59
N GLN A 149 22.79 -53.79 -14.55
CA GLN A 149 21.85 -54.67 -13.85
C GLN A 149 21.27 -55.78 -14.74
N GLU A 150 21.66 -55.83 -16.02
CA GLU A 150 21.18 -56.84 -16.98
C GLU A 150 22.28 -57.81 -17.47
N GLN A 151 23.36 -58.00 -16.70
CA GLN A 151 24.35 -59.07 -16.95
C GLN A 151 24.39 -60.09 -15.81
#